data_AF-A0A1I4PAK2-F1
#
_entry.id   AF-A0A1I4PAK2-F1
#
_cell.length_a   1.000
_cell.length_b   1.000
_cell.length_c   1.000
_cell.angle_alpha   90.00
_cell.angle_beta   90.00
_cell.angle_gamma   90.00
#
_symmetry.space_group_name_H-M   'P 1'
#
loop_
_entity.id
_entity.type
_entity.pdbx_description
1 polymer ?
#
loop_
_entity_poly.entity_id
_entity_poly.type
_entity_poly.pdbx_seq_one_letter_code
_entity_poly.pdbx_strand_id
1 'polypeptide(L)'
;MSGKKGMKHYSSVIIDDIIKQKSEGKTNKEIVELFGLSNIKTVKNIVQLYNQKQRALAAGISPKRRGRTAKGYQITEDEKDNEIKRLKMENELLRSFLQLGGRR
;
A
#
# COMPACT_ATOMS: atom_id res chain seq x y z
N MET A 1 17.31 2.03 -13.24
CA MET A 1 18.19 1.35 -12.26
C MET A 1 17.62 1.48 -10.85
N SER A 2 16.57 0.70 -10.52
CA SER A 2 16.08 0.59 -9.15
C SER A 2 16.99 -0.33 -8.33
N GLY A 3 17.09 -0.12 -7.01
CA GLY A 3 17.79 -1.04 -6.11
C GLY A 3 19.32 -0.89 -6.04
N LYS A 4 19.89 0.23 -6.49
CA LYS A 4 21.32 0.51 -6.27
C LYS A 4 21.60 0.70 -4.77
N LYS A 5 22.71 0.14 -4.29
CA LYS A 5 23.24 0.36 -2.93
C LYS A 5 23.41 1.87 -2.69
N GLY A 6 22.87 2.38 -1.58
CA GLY A 6 22.88 3.81 -1.25
C GLY A 6 21.69 4.62 -1.77
N MET A 7 20.70 3.99 -2.41
CA MET A 7 19.46 4.66 -2.78
C MET A 7 18.67 5.08 -1.53
N LYS A 8 18.24 6.34 -1.46
CA LYS A 8 17.46 6.85 -0.33
C LYS A 8 16.07 6.19 -0.31
N HIS A 9 15.73 5.56 0.81
CA HIS A 9 14.41 5.03 1.10
C HIS A 9 13.78 5.87 2.22
N TYR A 10 12.59 6.41 1.96
CA TYR A 10 11.82 7.12 2.98
C TYR A 10 10.96 6.12 3.75
N SER A 11 10.85 6.29 5.06
CA SER A 11 9.96 5.47 5.89
C SER A 11 8.50 5.72 5.52
N SER A 12 7.62 4.76 5.82
CA SER A 12 6.17 4.93 5.62
C SER A 12 5.63 6.15 6.35
N VAL A 13 6.11 6.39 7.58
CA VAL A 13 5.72 7.53 8.41
C VAL A 13 5.98 8.86 7.69
N ILE A 14 7.18 9.04 7.13
CA ILE A 14 7.53 10.27 6.39
C ILE A 14 6.66 10.42 5.13
N ILE A 15 6.35 9.31 4.45
CA ILE A 15 5.48 9.33 3.27
C ILE A 15 4.08 9.80 3.67
N ASP A 16 3.52 9.27 4.76
CA ASP A 16 2.18 9.61 5.22
C ASP A 16 2.10 11.08 5.66
N ASP A 17 3.12 11.59 6.35
CA ASP A 17 3.21 13.01 6.71
C ASP A 17 3.29 13.93 5.49
N ILE A 18 4.06 13.56 4.45
CA ILE A 18 4.11 14.33 3.19
C ILE A 18 2.73 14.39 2.53
N ILE A 19 1.98 13.28 2.53
CA ILE A 19 0.62 13.23 1.98
C ILE A 19 -0.32 14.10 2.81
N LYS A 20 -0.20 14.07 4.15
CA LYS A 20 -0.98 14.93 5.05
C LYS A 20 -0.72 16.41 4.75
N GLN A 21 0.54 16.83 4.67
CA GLN A 21 0.91 18.21 4.33
C GLN A 21 0.38 18.62 2.94
N LYS A 22 0.33 17.68 2.00
CA LYS A 22 -0.26 17.93 0.67
C LYS A 22 -1.78 18.13 0.75
N SER A 23 -2.47 17.36 1.59
CA SER A 23 -3.92 17.49 1.82
C SER A 23 -4.29 18.80 2.52
N GLU A 24 -3.39 19.33 3.36
CA GLU A 24 -3.51 20.64 4.01
C GLU A 24 -3.30 21.82 3.03
N GLY A 25 -2.97 21.54 1.76
CA GLY A 25 -2.84 22.54 0.70
C GLY A 25 -1.42 23.05 0.46
N LYS A 26 -0.40 22.52 1.16
CA LYS A 26 0.99 23.00 0.99
C LYS A 26 1.52 22.76 -0.42
N THR A 27 2.34 23.71 -0.87
CA THR A 27 3.00 23.61 -2.16
C THR A 27 4.12 22.56 -2.10
N ASN A 28 4.49 21.98 -3.24
CA ASN A 28 5.56 20.99 -3.24
C ASN A 28 6.92 21.60 -2.86
N LYS A 29 7.09 22.92 -3.00
CA LYS A 29 8.30 23.64 -2.56
C LYS A 29 8.37 23.70 -1.04
N GLU A 30 7.28 24.14 -0.39
CA GLU A 30 7.19 24.18 1.08
C GLU A 30 7.42 22.81 1.71
N ILE A 31 6.85 21.75 1.11
CA ILE A 31 7.05 20.37 1.59
C ILE A 31 8.52 19.96 1.46
N VAL A 32 9.18 20.32 0.36
CA VAL A 32 10.62 20.03 0.18
C VAL A 32 11.47 20.71 1.24
N GLU A 33 11.18 21.98 1.52
CA GLU A 33 11.89 22.77 2.54
C GLU A 33 11.64 22.21 3.95
N LEU A 34 10.38 21.90 4.29
CA LEU A 34 10.00 21.37 5.59
C LEU A 34 10.69 20.03 5.92
N PHE A 35 10.76 19.13 4.94
CA PHE A 35 11.33 17.79 5.12
C PHE A 35 12.80 17.68 4.70
N GLY A 36 13.45 18.78 4.30
CA GLY A 36 14.84 18.78 3.84
C GLY A 36 15.07 17.87 2.62
N LEU A 37 14.08 17.74 1.74
CA LEU A 37 14.18 16.88 0.57
C LEU A 37 15.09 17.51 -0.49
N SER A 38 15.76 16.69 -1.28
CA SER A 38 16.69 17.22 -2.29
C SER A 38 15.99 17.77 -3.55
N ASN A 39 14.74 17.36 -3.82
CA ASN A 39 14.06 17.71 -5.07
C ASN A 39 12.54 17.65 -4.96
N ILE A 40 11.87 18.63 -5.57
CA ILE A 40 10.41 18.69 -5.78
C ILE A 40 9.86 17.45 -6.50
N LYS A 41 10.64 16.86 -7.42
CA LYS A 41 10.26 15.62 -8.12
C LYS A 41 10.03 14.46 -7.16
N THR A 42 10.74 14.41 -6.03
CA THR A 42 10.55 13.38 -5.00
C THR A 42 9.14 13.45 -4.43
N VAL A 43 8.67 14.64 -4.05
CA VAL A 43 7.31 14.85 -3.53
C VAL A 43 6.26 14.50 -4.57
N LYS A 44 6.45 14.93 -5.83
CA LYS A 44 5.53 14.58 -6.93
C LYS A 44 5.42 13.05 -7.12
N ASN A 45 6.54 12.35 -7.12
CA ASN A 45 6.57 10.90 -7.28
C ASN A 45 5.91 10.18 -6.10
N ILE A 46 6.15 10.63 -4.86
CA ILE A 46 5.51 10.06 -3.66
C ILE A 46 3.98 10.20 -3.77
N VAL A 47 3.48 11.39 -4.08
CA VAL A 47 2.04 11.64 -4.22
C VAL A 47 1.43 10.80 -5.36
N GLN A 48 2.13 10.70 -6.50
CA GLN A 48 1.68 9.88 -7.63
C GLN A 48 1.56 8.40 -7.25
N LEU A 49 2.58 7.84 -6.59
CA LEU A 49 2.59 6.45 -6.17
C LEU A 49 1.50 6.17 -5.13
N TYR A 50 1.32 7.07 -4.17
CA TYR A 50 0.25 6.99 -3.18
C TYR A 50 -1.12 6.95 -3.86
N ASN A 51 -1.41 7.92 -4.74
CA ASN A 51 -2.69 7.99 -5.45
C ASN A 51 -2.93 6.78 -6.37
N GLN A 52 -1.88 6.25 -7.00
CA GLN A 52 -1.98 5.02 -7.79
C GLN A 52 -2.37 3.83 -6.91
N LYS A 53 -1.74 3.69 -5.74
CA LYS A 53 -2.08 2.64 -4.77
C LYS A 53 -3.52 2.78 -4.28
N GLN A 54 -3.97 3.99 -3.94
CA GLN A 54 -5.35 4.23 -3.49
C GLN A 54 -6.36 3.92 -4.60
N ARG A 55 -6.09 4.29 -5.85
CA ARG A 55 -6.97 3.94 -6.98
C ARG A 55 -7.04 2.43 -7.21
N ALA A 56 -5.93 1.72 -7.08
CA ALA A 56 -5.93 0.25 -7.20
C ALA A 56 -6.75 -0.40 -6.08
N LEU A 57 -6.60 0.07 -4.84
CA LEU A 57 -7.39 -0.40 -3.70
C LEU A 57 -8.88 -0.11 -3.88
N ALA A 58 -9.23 1.10 -4.32
CA ALA A 58 -10.63 1.48 -4.59
C ALA A 58 -11.25 0.64 -5.72
N ALA A 59 -10.46 0.22 -6.71
CA ALA A 59 -10.88 -0.69 -7.75
C ALA A 59 -10.92 -2.18 -7.31
N GLY A 60 -10.63 -2.47 -6.03
CA GLY A 60 -10.57 -3.84 -5.50
C GLY A 60 -9.37 -4.66 -6.00
N ILE A 61 -8.37 -4.03 -6.60
CA ILE A 61 -7.19 -4.70 -7.12
C ILE A 61 -6.20 -4.95 -5.97
N SER A 62 -6.14 -6.19 -5.50
CA SER A 62 -5.14 -6.62 -4.51
C SER A 62 -3.77 -6.84 -5.15
N PRO A 63 -2.66 -6.64 -4.40
CA PRO A 63 -1.32 -7.01 -4.86
C PRO A 63 -1.25 -8.49 -5.28
N LYS A 64 -0.62 -8.75 -6.43
CA LYS A 64 -0.39 -10.12 -6.89
C LYS A 64 0.60 -10.84 -5.98
N ARG A 65 0.45 -12.17 -5.87
CA ARG A 65 1.45 -13.04 -5.24
C ARG A 65 2.81 -12.81 -5.89
N ARG A 66 3.88 -12.87 -5.10
CA ARG A 66 5.26 -12.64 -5.59
C ARG A 66 5.64 -13.70 -6.62
N GLY A 67 6.31 -13.26 -7.69
CA GLY A 67 6.79 -14.14 -8.76
C GLY A 67 5.87 -14.12 -9.98
N ARG A 68 6.32 -14.79 -11.04
CA ARG A 68 5.54 -14.96 -12.27
C ARG A 68 4.68 -16.21 -12.13
N THR A 69 3.40 -16.11 -12.48
CA THR A 69 2.52 -17.30 -12.58
C THR A 69 3.03 -18.21 -13.70
N ALA A 70 2.91 -19.53 -13.50
CA ALA A 70 3.27 -20.50 -14.53
C ALA A 70 2.47 -20.25 -15.83
N LYS A 71 3.07 -20.57 -17.00
CA LYS A 71 2.40 -20.40 -18.29
C LYS A 71 1.19 -21.34 -18.34
N GLY A 72 0.01 -20.79 -18.63
CA GLY A 72 -1.24 -21.56 -18.68
C GLY A 72 -1.80 -21.95 -17.31
N TYR A 73 -1.29 -21.35 -16.22
CA TYR A 73 -1.83 -21.59 -14.89
C TYR A 73 -3.31 -21.21 -14.83
N GLN A 74 -4.13 -22.20 -14.47
CA GLN A 74 -5.52 -22.02 -14.09
C GLN A 74 -5.66 -22.41 -12.63
N ILE A 75 -6.49 -21.65 -11.91
CA ILE A 75 -6.73 -21.90 -10.49
C ILE A 75 -7.49 -23.22 -10.38
N THR A 76 -6.94 -24.18 -9.65
CA THR A 76 -7.62 -25.47 -9.40
C THR A 76 -8.74 -25.30 -8.39
N GLU A 77 -9.71 -26.21 -8.35
CA GLU A 77 -10.77 -26.18 -7.33
C GLU A 77 -10.18 -26.28 -5.91
N ASP A 78 -9.15 -27.10 -5.70
CA ASP A 78 -8.45 -27.20 -4.41
C ASP A 78 -7.84 -25.87 -3.95
N GLU A 79 -7.27 -25.10 -4.88
CA GLU A 79 -6.70 -23.78 -4.58
C GLU A 79 -7.79 -22.78 -4.18
N LYS A 80 -8.96 -22.84 -4.83
CA LYS A 80 -10.12 -22.01 -4.46
C LYS A 80 -10.62 -22.38 -3.08
N ASP A 81 -10.78 -23.67 -2.80
CA ASP A 81 -11.24 -24.17 -1.50
C ASP A 81 -10.30 -23.77 -0.37
N ASN A 82 -8.99 -23.86 -0.61
CA ASN A 82 -7.98 -23.41 0.35
C ASN A 82 -8.07 -21.89 0.59
N GLU A 83 -8.28 -21.09 -0.45
CA GLU A 83 -8.46 -19.64 -0.30
C GLU A 83 -9.76 -19.32 0.46
N ILE A 84 -10.86 -20.02 0.19
CA ILE A 84 -12.13 -19.86 0.91
C ILE A 84 -11.95 -20.20 2.39
N LYS A 85 -11.28 -21.31 2.72
CA LYS A 85 -10.98 -21.69 4.11
C LYS A 85 -10.16 -20.61 4.81
N ARG A 86 -9.11 -20.10 4.16
CA ARG A 86 -8.28 -19.01 4.69
C ARG A 86 -9.09 -17.74 4.96
N LEU A 87 -9.91 -17.32 3.99
CA LEU A 87 -10.76 -16.13 4.11
C LEU A 87 -11.81 -16.28 5.23
N LYS A 88 -12.37 -17.48 5.42
CA LYS A 88 -13.29 -17.75 6.54
C LYS A 88 -12.60 -17.59 7.89
N MET A 89 -11.41 -18.19 8.06
CA MET A 89 -10.64 -18.06 9.30
C MET A 89 -10.27 -16.60 9.59
N GLU A 90 -9.87 -15.84 8.57
CA GLU A 90 -9.56 -14.41 8.72
C GLU A 90 -10.80 -13.62 9.14
N ASN A 91 -11.97 -13.90 8.55
CA ASN A 91 -13.23 -13.26 8.92
C ASN A 91 -13.62 -13.56 10.38
N GLU A 92 -13.49 -14.82 10.81
CA GLU A 92 -13.75 -15.22 12.20
C GLU A 92 -12.81 -14.55 13.19
N LEU A 93 -11.52 -14.45 12.86
CA LEU A 93 -10.53 -13.74 13.68
C LEU A 93 -10.89 -12.26 13.81
N LEU A 94 -11.26 -11.60 12.72
CA LEU A 94 -11.67 -10.19 12.71
C LEU A 94 -12.95 -9.96 13.53
N ARG A 95 -13.94 -10.85 13.41
CA ARG A 95 -15.16 -10.79 14.23
C ARG A 95 -14.85 -10.93 15.72
N SER A 96 -14.00 -11.88 16.06
CA SER A 96 -13.57 -12.11 17.44
C SER A 96 -12.85 -10.89 18.01
N PHE A 97 -11.96 -10.28 17.22
CA PHE A 97 -11.27 -9.05 17.60
C PHE A 97 -12.23 -7.88 17.85
N LEU A 98 -13.24 -7.69 16.99
CA LEU A 98 -14.25 -6.65 17.19
C LEU A 98 -15.12 -6.90 18.43
N GLN A 99 -15.49 -8.16 18.67
CA GLN A 99 -16.26 -8.56 19.85
C GLN A 99 -15.50 -8.30 21.16
N LEU A 100 -14.20 -8.60 21.19
CA LEU A 100 -13.33 -8.29 22.34
C LEU A 100 -13.13 -6.78 22.53
N GLY A 101 -13.10 -6.02 21.43
CA GLY A 101 -12.99 -4.56 21.43
C GLY A 101 -14.28 -3.81 21.83
N GLY A 102 -15.35 -4.52 22.23
CA GLY A 102 -16.59 -3.95 22.75
C GLY A 102 -17.46 -3.19 21.73
N ARG A 103 -17.12 -3.23 20.44
CA ARG A 103 -17.95 -2.67 19.37
C ARG A 103 -18.89 -3.75 18.85
N ARG A 104 -20.16 -3.66 19.24
CA ARG A 104 -21.28 -4.40 18.65
C ARG A 104 -21.87 -3.60 17.49
#